data_AF-A0A6I3C2G3-F1
#
_entry.id   AF-A0A6I3C2G3-F1
#
_cell.length_a   1.000
_cell.length_b   1.000
_cell.length_c   1.000
_cell.angle_alpha   90.00
_cell.angle_beta   90.00
_cell.angle_gamma   90.00
#
_symmetry.space_group_name_H-M   'P 1'
#
loop_
_entity.id
_entity.type
_entity.pdbx_description
1 polymer ?
#
loop_
_entity_poly.entity_id
_entity_poly.type
_entity_poly.pdbx_seq_one_letter_code
_entity_poly.pdbx_strand_id
1 'polypeptide(L)'
;MAPNDTSKKQPDTKHGDIGEAFNLVRAYAKQETIDPLRTVGGYLKFAIPGALLLGIGWLFLLIGLLRVLQTELDAFDHGWSFAPYFIVLAVGAIVSYLFARRVLKGDLRG
;
A
#
# COMPACT_ATOMS: atom_id res chain seq x y z
N MET A 1 2.07 68.22 -41.93
CA MET A 1 2.84 67.02 -42.35
C MET A 1 2.92 66.09 -41.13
N ALA A 2 2.14 65.01 -41.11
CA ALA A 2 2.28 63.92 -40.14
C ALA A 2 3.23 62.85 -40.72
N PRO A 3 3.51 61.69 -40.07
CA PRO A 3 3.61 61.33 -38.65
C PRO A 3 4.99 60.63 -38.41
N ASN A 4 5.27 60.03 -37.24
CA ASN A 4 5.56 58.58 -37.17
C ASN A 4 6.12 58.15 -35.80
N ASP A 5 5.44 57.14 -35.30
CA ASP A 5 5.69 56.25 -34.19
C ASP A 5 7.14 55.78 -34.04
N THR A 6 7.61 55.78 -32.80
CA THR A 6 8.39 54.64 -32.31
C THR A 6 7.74 54.15 -31.03
N SER A 7 6.58 53.53 -31.22
CA SER A 7 6.07 52.49 -30.33
C SER A 7 7.23 51.56 -30.00
N LYS A 8 7.79 51.70 -28.79
CA LYS A 8 8.66 50.69 -28.21
C LYS A 8 7.81 49.44 -28.12
N LYS A 9 8.01 48.53 -29.07
CA LYS A 9 7.47 47.18 -29.03
C LYS A 9 7.82 46.60 -27.67
N GLN A 10 6.79 46.52 -26.82
CA GLN A 10 6.72 45.57 -25.73
C GLN A 10 7.18 44.22 -26.32
N PRO A 11 8.21 43.57 -25.76
CA PRO A 11 8.54 42.24 -26.21
C PRO A 11 7.29 41.38 -26.05
N ASP A 12 6.83 40.84 -27.18
CA ASP A 12 5.73 39.91 -27.31
C ASP A 12 6.02 38.69 -26.43
N THR A 13 5.57 38.75 -25.18
CA THR A 13 5.60 37.65 -24.21
C THR A 13 4.54 36.62 -24.60
N LYS A 14 4.75 35.96 -25.74
CA LYS A 14 4.12 34.68 -26.08
C LYS A 14 5.04 33.53 -25.68
N HIS A 15 5.52 33.56 -24.44
CA HIS A 15 6.14 32.40 -23.79
C HIS A 15 5.06 31.68 -22.97
N GLY A 16 4.23 30.89 -23.66
CA GLY A 16 3.51 29.73 -23.14
C GLY A 16 2.82 29.86 -21.77
N ASP A 17 1.72 30.60 -21.72
CA ASP A 17 0.72 30.59 -20.62
C ASP A 17 0.34 29.16 -20.17
N ILE A 18 0.27 28.23 -21.12
CA ILE A 18 0.00 26.80 -20.88
C ILE A 18 1.15 26.12 -20.10
N GLY A 19 2.40 26.47 -20.37
CA GLY A 19 3.57 25.90 -19.70
C GLY A 19 3.73 26.42 -18.27
N GLU A 20 3.35 27.68 -18.04
CA GLU A 20 3.35 28.30 -16.72
C GLU A 20 2.19 27.76 -15.86
N ALA A 21 1.00 27.60 -16.43
CA ALA A 21 -0.13 26.91 -15.79
C ALA A 21 0.21 25.45 -15.43
N PHE A 22 0.86 24.71 -16.33
CA PHE A 22 1.29 23.34 -16.06
C PHE A 22 2.38 23.28 -14.97
N ASN A 23 3.30 24.24 -14.94
CA ASN A 23 4.29 24.36 -13.87
C ASN A 23 3.66 24.69 -12.52
N LEU A 24 2.63 25.53 -12.47
CA LEU A 24 1.87 25.83 -11.25
C LEU A 24 1.12 24.60 -10.72
N VAL A 25 0.42 23.86 -11.58
CA VAL A 25 -0.26 22.61 -11.20
C VAL A 25 0.75 21.55 -10.74
N ARG A 26 1.88 21.42 -11.43
CA ARG A 26 2.96 20.50 -11.04
C ARG A 26 3.57 20.89 -9.70
N ALA A 27 3.82 22.18 -9.46
CA ALA A 27 4.37 22.69 -8.21
C ALA A 27 3.39 22.46 -7.05
N TYR A 28 2.10 22.72 -7.27
CA TYR A 28 1.04 22.49 -6.28
C TYR A 28 0.87 21.00 -5.96
N ALA A 29 0.76 20.15 -6.98
CA ALA A 29 0.71 18.70 -6.80
C ALA A 29 1.92 18.21 -6.02
N LYS A 30 3.12 18.73 -6.32
CA LYS A 30 4.35 18.38 -5.62
C LYS A 30 4.38 18.90 -4.18
N GLN A 31 3.79 20.06 -3.91
CA GLN A 31 3.75 20.66 -2.57
C GLN A 31 2.73 19.95 -1.67
N GLU A 32 1.56 19.60 -2.21
CA GLU A 32 0.55 18.84 -1.49
C GLU A 32 0.85 17.35 -1.39
N THR A 33 1.64 16.76 -2.29
CA THR A 33 1.96 15.31 -2.22
C THR A 33 3.29 14.98 -1.55
N ILE A 34 4.30 15.86 -1.57
CA ILE A 34 5.58 15.55 -0.92
C ILE A 34 5.45 15.47 0.60
N ASP A 35 4.69 16.37 1.21
CA ASP A 35 4.46 16.34 2.66
C ASP A 35 3.80 15.04 3.13
N PRO A 36 2.69 14.56 2.54
CA PRO A 36 2.13 13.27 2.91
C PRO A 36 3.05 12.10 2.54
N LEU A 37 3.77 12.15 1.42
CA LEU A 37 4.68 11.06 1.01
C LEU A 37 5.88 10.91 1.95
N ARG A 38 6.39 12.02 2.50
CA ARG A 38 7.46 12.02 3.51
C ARG A 38 6.98 11.38 4.81
N THR A 39 5.73 11.61 5.19
CA THR A 39 5.10 10.99 6.36
C THR A 39 4.89 9.48 6.15
N VAL A 40 4.37 9.07 4.99
CA VAL A 40 4.22 7.64 4.61
C VAL A 40 5.58 6.93 4.61
N GLY A 41 6.62 7.56 4.05
CA GLY A 41 7.99 7.03 4.07
C GLY A 41 8.57 6.87 5.47
N GLY A 42 8.12 7.66 6.44
CA GLY A 42 8.47 7.50 7.86
C GLY A 42 7.87 6.24 8.47
N TYR A 43 6.58 6.00 8.27
CA TYR A 43 5.89 4.80 8.78
C TYR A 43 6.36 3.52 8.09
N LEU A 44 6.72 3.57 6.82
CA LEU A 44 7.15 2.41 6.05
C LEU A 44 8.40 1.74 6.64
N LYS A 45 9.30 2.51 7.26
CA LYS A 45 10.49 1.99 7.95
C LYS A 45 10.17 1.03 9.08
N PHE A 46 9.06 1.26 9.78
CA PHE A 46 8.61 0.39 10.87
C PHE A 46 7.62 -0.67 10.38
N ALA A 47 6.87 -0.39 9.31
CA ALA A 47 5.92 -1.32 8.73
C ALA A 47 6.60 -2.56 8.11
N ILE A 48 7.72 -2.38 7.40
CA ILE A 48 8.43 -3.49 6.74
C ILE A 48 8.89 -4.57 7.74
N PRO A 49 9.69 -4.26 8.78
CA PRO A 49 10.13 -5.27 9.74
C PRO A 49 8.96 -5.84 10.56
N GLY A 50 7.95 -5.01 10.87
CA GLY A 50 6.73 -5.48 11.54
C GLY A 50 5.96 -6.49 10.69
N ALA A 51 5.77 -6.22 9.41
CA ALA A 51 5.09 -7.12 8.47
C ALA A 51 5.86 -8.43 8.29
N LEU A 52 7.20 -8.38 8.21
CA LEU A 52 8.04 -9.57 8.16
C LEU A 52 7.90 -10.41 9.42
N LEU A 53 7.99 -9.80 10.60
CA LEU A 53 7.87 -10.51 11.87
C LEU A 53 6.49 -11.15 12.03
N LEU A 54 5.43 -10.42 11.69
CA LEU A 54 4.05 -10.94 11.71
C LEU A 54 3.86 -12.07 10.70
N GLY A 55 4.40 -11.94 9.48
CA GLY A 55 4.33 -12.98 8.46
C GLY A 55 5.06 -14.26 8.88
N ILE A 56 6.25 -14.13 9.44
CA ILE A 56 7.03 -15.26 9.95
C ILE A 56 6.29 -15.94 11.12
N GLY A 57 5.83 -15.16 12.10
CA GLY A 57 5.06 -15.69 13.23
C GLY A 57 3.80 -16.42 12.76
N TRP A 58 3.11 -15.88 11.76
CA TRP A 58 1.95 -16.51 11.16
C TRP A 58 2.25 -17.88 10.53
N LEU A 59 3.36 -17.98 9.79
CA LEU A 59 3.81 -19.27 9.22
C LEU A 59 4.12 -20.29 10.31
N PHE A 60 4.82 -19.89 11.38
CA PHE A 60 5.12 -20.78 12.50
C PHE A 60 3.85 -21.28 13.20
N LEU A 61 2.83 -20.44 13.36
CA LEU A 61 1.55 -20.86 13.92
C LEU A 61 0.85 -21.89 13.04
N LEU A 62 0.84 -21.70 11.71
CA LEU A 62 0.24 -22.67 10.79
C LEU A 62 0.98 -24.02 10.80
N ILE A 63 2.31 -23.99 10.80
CA ILE A 63 3.13 -25.22 10.90
C ILE A 63 2.91 -25.90 12.25
N GLY A 64 2.87 -25.14 13.35
CA GLY A 64 2.60 -25.67 14.68
C GLY A 64 1.22 -26.31 14.79
N LEU A 65 0.19 -25.65 14.25
CA LEU A 65 -1.16 -26.19 14.20
C LEU A 65 -1.22 -27.47 13.37
N LEU A 66 -0.61 -27.48 12.18
CA LEU A 66 -0.53 -28.66 11.33
C LEU A 66 0.15 -29.82 12.05
N ARG A 67 1.24 -29.51 12.77
CA ARG A 67 1.98 -30.51 13.53
C ARG A 67 1.12 -31.13 14.61
N VAL A 68 0.46 -30.34 15.46
CA VAL A 68 -0.45 -30.84 16.50
C VAL A 68 -1.55 -31.72 15.88
N LEU A 69 -2.12 -31.29 14.75
CA LEU A 69 -3.18 -32.01 14.09
C LEU A 69 -2.72 -33.34 13.46
N GLN A 70 -1.44 -33.47 13.15
CA GLN A 70 -0.85 -34.71 12.61
C GLN A 70 -0.26 -35.60 13.71
N THR A 71 0.26 -35.04 14.79
CA THR A 71 0.99 -35.81 15.83
C THR A 71 0.12 -36.22 17.01
N GLU A 72 -0.90 -35.43 17.37
CA GLU A 72 -1.75 -35.73 18.53
C GLU A 72 -3.06 -36.43 18.13
N LEU A 73 -3.40 -36.44 16.84
CA LEU A 73 -4.65 -36.99 16.33
C LEU A 73 -4.36 -38.16 15.39
N ASP A 74 -4.25 -39.36 15.98
CA ASP A 74 -4.14 -40.65 15.28
C ASP A 74 -5.29 -40.91 14.29
N ALA A 75 -6.38 -40.14 14.37
CA ALA A 75 -7.51 -40.20 13.45
C ALA A 75 -7.14 -39.88 11.98
N PHE A 76 -5.97 -39.28 11.72
CA PHE A 76 -5.53 -38.92 10.37
C PHE A 76 -4.48 -39.87 9.76
N ASP A 77 -4.07 -40.91 10.48
CA ASP A 77 -3.09 -41.86 9.97
C ASP A 77 -3.72 -42.84 8.95
N HIS A 78 -2.95 -43.18 7.91
CA HIS A 78 -3.35 -43.95 6.71
C HIS A 78 -4.13 -43.20 5.62
N GLY A 79 -5.46 -43.13 5.69
CA GLY A 79 -6.31 -42.73 4.54
C GLY A 79 -6.70 -41.25 4.50
N TRP A 80 -6.54 -40.54 5.62
CA TRP A 80 -7.04 -39.18 5.83
C TRP A 80 -5.92 -38.16 6.05
N SER A 81 -4.68 -38.50 5.70
CA SER A 81 -3.50 -37.64 5.90
C SER A 81 -3.56 -36.31 5.13
N PHE A 82 -4.42 -36.22 4.12
CA PHE A 82 -4.68 -34.97 3.38
C PHE A 82 -5.57 -33.98 4.16
N ALA A 83 -6.43 -34.46 5.07
CA ALA A 83 -7.41 -33.63 5.78
C ALA A 83 -6.77 -32.55 6.67
N PRO A 84 -5.69 -32.83 7.43
CA PRO A 84 -5.00 -31.80 8.22
C PRO A 84 -4.54 -30.60 7.40
N TYR A 85 -4.06 -30.81 6.18
CA TYR A 85 -3.60 -29.72 5.30
C TYR A 85 -4.76 -28.81 4.89
N PHE A 86 -5.92 -29.37 4.53
CA PHE A 86 -7.11 -28.58 4.19
C PHE A 86 -7.68 -27.83 5.40
N ILE A 87 -7.65 -28.44 6.60
CA ILE A 87 -8.08 -27.78 7.83
C ILE A 87 -7.18 -26.57 8.12
N VAL A 88 -5.86 -26.74 8.09
CA VAL A 88 -4.91 -25.65 8.33
C VAL A 88 -5.01 -24.58 7.27
N LEU A 89 -5.20 -24.94 6.00
CA LEU A 89 -5.45 -24.00 4.91
C LEU A 89 -6.72 -23.19 5.16
N ALA A 90 -7.82 -23.84 5.53
CA ALA A 90 -9.10 -23.19 5.80
C ALA A 90 -9.00 -22.25 7.00
N VAL A 91 -8.41 -22.71 8.12
CA VAL A 91 -8.17 -21.89 9.31
C VAL A 91 -7.29 -20.69 8.96
N GLY A 92 -6.21 -20.92 8.23
CA GLY A 92 -5.30 -19.88 7.78
C GLY A 92 -6.02 -18.82 6.93
N ALA A 93 -6.79 -19.25 5.93
CA ALA A 93 -7.56 -18.37 5.06
C ALA A 93 -8.62 -17.57 5.83
N ILE A 94 -9.34 -18.20 6.75
CA ILE A 94 -10.36 -17.54 7.57
C ILE A 94 -9.72 -16.45 8.44
N VAL A 95 -8.64 -16.77 9.14
CA VAL A 95 -7.97 -15.79 10.00
C VAL A 95 -7.37 -14.65 9.19
N SER A 96 -6.70 -14.93 8.07
CA SER A 96 -6.19 -13.90 7.16
C SER A 96 -7.31 -13.02 6.59
N TYR A 97 -8.45 -13.62 6.23
CA TYR A 97 -9.63 -12.88 5.77
C TYR A 97 -10.21 -11.98 6.86
N LEU A 98 -10.37 -12.48 8.08
CA LEU A 98 -10.86 -11.70 9.21
C LEU A 98 -9.91 -10.54 9.55
N PHE A 99 -8.61 -10.80 9.52
CA PHE A 99 -7.58 -9.78 9.69
C PHE A 99 -7.67 -8.70 8.62
N ALA A 100 -7.71 -9.08 7.34
CA ALA A 100 -7.84 -8.15 6.22
C ALA A 100 -9.13 -7.32 6.33
N ARG A 101 -10.26 -7.98 6.62
CA ARG A 101 -11.54 -7.30 6.85
C ARG A 101 -11.46 -6.29 8.00
N ARG A 102 -10.75 -6.63 9.08
CA ARG A 102 -10.62 -5.76 10.25
C ARG A 102 -9.73 -4.54 9.99
N VAL A 103 -8.68 -4.72 9.19
CA VAL A 103 -7.80 -3.64 8.72
C VAL A 103 -8.57 -2.70 7.80
N LEU A 104 -9.22 -3.24 6.76
CA LEU A 104 -9.99 -2.46 5.77
C LEU A 104 -11.17 -1.72 6.42
N LYS A 105 -11.88 -2.34 7.37
CA LYS A 105 -12.99 -1.70 8.09
C LYS A 105 -12.51 -0.65 9.12
N GLY A 106 -11.27 -0.76 9.60
CA GLY A 106 -10.67 0.23 10.48
C GLY A 106 -10.39 1.54 9.74
N ASP A 107 -9.97 1.44 8.48
CA ASP A 107 -9.67 2.58 7.61
C ASP A 107 -10.94 3.38 7.24
N LEU A 108 -12.06 2.70 6.97
CA LEU A 108 -13.35 3.33 6.61
C LEU A 108 -14.05 4.08 7.76
N ARG A 109 -13.53 4.01 8.99
CA ARG A 109 -14.10 4.66 10.17
C ARG A 109 -13.19 5.77 10.74
N GLY A 110 -11.99 5.94 10.18
CA GLY A 110 -11.02 6.97 10.56
C GLY A 110 -11.25 8.28 9.84
#